data_AF-A0AAV3PZ08-F1
#
_entry.id   AF-A0AAV3PZ08-F1
#
_cell.length_a   1.000
_cell.length_b   1.000
_cell.length_c   1.000
_cell.angle_alpha   90.00
_cell.angle_beta   90.00
_cell.angle_gamma   90.00
#
_symmetry.space_group_name_H-M   'P 1'
#
loop_
_entity.id
_entity.type
_entity.pdbx_description
1 polymer ?
#
loop_
_entity_poly.entity_id
_entity_poly.type
_entity_poly.pdbx_seq_one_letter_code
_entity_poly.pdbx_strand_id
1 'polypeptide(L)'
;MSEVYVGNISPPISADELELQFKPYGQIRRIKLPSGGARGYAFVEFVNRRDALFAIHSWDGKFNWRVDLSRNSKFGVGTNSCYRCGGLGHFARDCGYDYDIKTKGLKQPQRGRMKKNQVSSTSSWKPVPPPPPPWVELPEDITEKILNKIGPIGLLRSAQEVCTTWRRICRDPAMWRVIDMWKLGDAYDFYEFPFDGYDVLCRLAVDLSQGQVTECNIEDFLSDDLLEYIAERCGRLRCLRLAFCDDVSGETLSKAVKRFPLLEELHLQCTPFEKDDIEAIGRSSPMLKTFALNGRGCIGGVLKSSEEALAVGKSMPELRHLQLFGNRMTNEGLEAILNGCPKLESLDLRQCFNLDLQGELGKRCIRQIKNLRRPNDSTRDYEWDAKVADWGPYGYFSDLDSYYDYDYDDIDYDDFCDPLQFDAASDDSFIFDDYGTLY
;
A
#
# COMPACT_ATOMS: atom_id res chain seq x y z
N MET A 1 5.48 -2.26 12.64
CA MET A 1 6.17 -1.10 13.24
C MET A 1 5.62 0.13 12.56
N SER A 2 5.14 1.12 13.32
CA SER A 2 4.55 2.38 12.83
C SER A 2 5.42 3.60 13.14
N GLU A 3 6.66 3.40 13.60
CA GLU A 3 7.64 4.46 13.84
C GLU A 3 8.56 4.60 12.62
N VAL A 4 8.69 5.82 12.13
CA VAL A 4 9.52 6.25 11.01
C VAL A 4 10.74 6.97 11.53
N TYR A 5 11.92 6.61 11.04
CA TYR A 5 13.16 7.38 11.20
C TYR A 5 13.25 8.40 10.07
N VAL A 6 13.51 9.66 10.41
CA VAL A 6 13.75 10.75 9.45
C VAL A 6 15.17 11.25 9.70
N GLY A 7 16.07 11.06 8.74
CA GLY A 7 17.49 11.38 8.89
C GLY A 7 18.02 12.31 7.81
N ASN A 8 19.25 12.80 8.01
CA ASN A 8 19.90 13.74 7.09
C ASN A 8 19.13 15.07 6.93
N ILE A 9 18.50 15.48 8.03
CA ILE A 9 17.76 16.73 8.15
C ILE A 9 18.74 17.85 8.47
N SER A 10 18.59 19.01 7.84
CA SER A 10 19.39 20.21 8.15
C SER A 10 18.96 20.81 9.50
N PRO A 11 19.81 20.86 10.54
CA PRO A 11 19.46 21.52 11.80
C PRO A 11 19.45 23.06 11.68
N PRO A 12 18.66 23.78 12.49
CA PRO A 12 17.69 23.25 13.46
C PRO A 12 16.39 22.81 12.77
N ILE A 13 15.82 21.67 13.19
CA ILE A 13 14.46 21.26 12.83
C ILE A 13 13.62 21.19 14.12
N SER A 14 12.43 21.77 14.08
CA SER A 14 11.49 21.74 15.20
C SER A 14 10.53 20.53 15.11
N ALA A 15 9.89 20.19 16.23
CA ALA A 15 8.87 19.15 16.22
C ALA A 15 7.66 19.59 15.39
N ASP A 16 7.30 20.87 15.47
CA ASP A 16 6.16 21.47 14.79
C ASP A 16 6.34 21.43 13.26
N GLU A 17 7.56 21.66 12.76
CA GLU A 17 7.87 21.52 11.33
C GLU A 17 7.71 20.07 10.86
N LEU A 18 8.20 19.09 11.62
CA LEU A 18 7.99 17.69 11.30
C LEU A 18 6.52 17.29 11.41
N GLU A 19 5.79 17.83 12.37
CA GLU A 19 4.36 17.59 12.50
C GLU A 19 3.62 18.12 11.27
N LEU A 20 3.89 19.35 10.84
CA LEU A 20 3.27 19.94 9.65
C LEU A 20 3.54 19.11 8.39
N GLN A 21 4.76 18.59 8.23
CA GLN A 21 5.13 17.79 7.06
C GLN A 21 4.57 16.36 7.11
N PHE A 22 4.45 15.74 8.29
CA PHE A 22 4.07 14.33 8.41
C PHE A 22 2.58 14.12 8.76
N LYS A 23 1.88 15.14 9.26
CA LYS A 23 0.44 15.09 9.61
C LYS A 23 -0.48 14.78 8.42
N PRO A 24 -0.21 15.23 7.18
CA PRO A 24 -1.06 14.88 6.03
C PRO A 24 -1.15 13.37 5.75
N TYR A 25 -0.14 12.59 6.14
CA TYR A 25 -0.09 11.14 5.87
C TYR A 25 -0.84 10.30 6.91
N GLY A 26 -1.18 10.87 8.05
CA GLY A 26 -1.95 10.19 9.09
C GLY A 26 -1.71 10.73 10.49
N GLN A 27 -2.43 10.15 11.46
CA GLN A 27 -2.38 10.63 12.83
C GLN A 27 -1.03 10.32 13.48
N ILE A 28 -0.29 11.37 13.84
CA ILE A 28 0.98 11.25 14.56
C ILE A 28 0.69 11.00 16.04
N ARG A 29 1.21 9.89 16.55
CA ARG A 29 1.16 9.54 17.97
C ARG A 29 2.22 10.29 18.78
N ARG A 30 3.43 10.45 18.22
CA ARG A 30 4.55 11.11 18.89
C ARG A 30 5.68 11.45 17.93
N ILE A 31 6.31 12.61 18.13
CA ILE A 31 7.59 12.98 17.49
C ILE A 31 8.71 12.97 18.54
N LYS A 32 9.85 12.35 18.21
CA LYS A 32 11.07 12.36 19.03
C LYS A 32 12.18 13.09 18.30
N LEU A 33 12.75 14.09 18.97
CA LEU A 33 13.93 14.82 18.50
C LEU A 33 15.10 14.63 19.47
N PRO A 34 16.02 13.69 19.17
CA PRO A 34 17.21 13.50 19.99
C PRO A 34 18.06 14.78 20.05
N SER A 35 18.39 15.21 21.26
CA SER A 35 19.10 16.48 21.52
C SER A 35 18.43 17.71 20.92
N GLY A 36 17.09 17.74 20.87
CA GLY A 36 16.32 18.92 20.44
C GLY A 36 16.50 19.27 18.96
N GLY A 37 16.75 18.26 18.10
CA GLY A 37 16.90 18.47 16.65
C GLY A 37 18.34 18.78 16.20
N ALA A 38 19.27 19.01 17.13
CA ALA A 38 20.67 19.33 16.80
C ALA A 38 21.45 18.19 16.13
N ARG A 39 20.93 16.96 16.14
CA ARG A 39 21.58 15.78 15.56
C ARG A 39 21.21 15.48 14.11
N GLY A 40 20.31 16.27 13.50
CA GLY A 40 19.93 16.09 12.09
C GLY A 40 19.13 14.82 11.80
N TYR A 41 18.44 14.28 12.80
CA TYR A 41 17.48 13.19 12.64
C TYR A 41 16.37 13.24 13.70
N ALA A 42 15.24 12.62 13.39
CA ALA A 42 14.04 12.55 14.19
C ALA A 42 13.36 11.18 14.06
N PHE A 43 12.40 10.91 14.95
CA PHE A 43 11.49 9.78 14.80
C PHE A 43 10.05 10.26 14.87
N VAL A 44 9.22 9.79 13.93
CA VAL A 44 7.79 10.09 13.87
C VAL A 44 7.03 8.78 14.04
N GLU A 45 6.31 8.63 15.14
CA GLU A 45 5.48 7.47 15.44
C GLU A 45 4.04 7.74 14.99
N PHE A 46 3.55 6.99 14.02
CA PHE A 46 2.17 7.04 13.57
C PHE A 46 1.28 6.10 14.38
N VAL A 47 -0.01 6.43 14.45
CA VAL A 47 -1.03 5.54 15.00
C VAL A 47 -1.14 4.27 14.16
N ASN A 48 -1.19 4.39 12.84
CA ASN A 48 -1.28 3.26 11.93
C ASN A 48 0.04 3.00 11.20
N ARG A 49 0.30 1.72 10.89
CA ARG A 49 1.48 1.32 10.11
C ARG A 49 1.39 1.81 8.66
N ARG A 50 0.18 1.86 8.09
CA ARG A 50 -0.05 2.27 6.70
C ARG A 50 0.41 3.72 6.49
N ASP A 51 -0.02 4.62 7.36
CA ASP A 51 0.38 6.03 7.42
C ASP A 51 1.91 6.22 7.47
N ALA A 52 2.60 5.37 8.27
CA ALA A 52 4.05 5.36 8.33
C ALA A 52 4.72 4.95 7.00
N LEU A 53 4.13 4.01 6.27
CA LEU A 53 4.64 3.59 4.95
C LEU A 53 4.39 4.65 3.89
N PHE A 54 3.23 5.30 3.92
CA PHE A 54 2.93 6.48 3.09
C PHE A 54 3.97 7.58 3.30
N ALA A 55 4.17 7.99 4.54
CA ALA A 55 5.14 9.02 4.87
C ALA A 55 6.59 8.66 4.45
N ILE A 56 6.98 7.38 4.52
CA ILE A 56 8.28 6.92 4.02
C ILE A 56 8.35 7.09 2.49
N HIS A 57 7.33 6.61 1.78
CA HIS A 57 7.31 6.66 0.32
C HIS A 57 7.41 8.09 -0.21
N SER A 58 6.69 9.03 0.40
CA SER A 58 6.61 10.41 -0.09
C SER A 58 7.81 11.29 0.32
N TRP A 59 8.57 10.92 1.37
CA TRP A 59 9.68 11.72 1.88
C TRP A 59 11.07 11.14 1.71
N ASP A 60 11.23 9.83 1.49
CA ASP A 60 12.56 9.26 1.31
C ASP A 60 13.22 9.82 0.04
N GLY A 61 14.44 10.33 0.18
CA GLY A 61 15.18 11.00 -0.90
C GLY A 61 14.83 12.47 -1.11
N LYS A 62 13.68 12.96 -0.59
CA LYS A 62 13.26 14.36 -0.74
C LYS A 62 14.11 15.28 0.14
N PHE A 63 14.59 16.40 -0.40
CA PHE A 63 15.49 17.33 0.31
C PHE A 63 16.74 16.66 0.91
N ASN A 64 17.19 15.55 0.31
CA ASN A 64 18.27 14.70 0.82
C ASN A 64 17.93 14.00 2.16
N TRP A 65 16.67 14.01 2.59
CA TRP A 65 16.24 13.30 3.78
C TRP A 65 16.23 11.80 3.52
N ARG A 66 16.59 11.04 4.55
CA ARG A 66 16.50 9.59 4.55
C ARG A 66 15.37 9.18 5.47
N VAL A 67 14.29 8.66 4.91
CA VAL A 67 13.09 8.29 5.65
C VAL A 67 12.88 6.78 5.54
N ASP A 68 12.91 6.08 6.67
CA ASP A 68 12.90 4.60 6.72
C ASP A 68 12.14 4.13 7.96
N LEU A 69 11.72 2.87 8.02
CA LEU A 69 11.15 2.32 9.24
C LEU A 69 12.20 2.34 10.37
N SER A 70 11.79 2.81 11.55
CA SER A 70 12.66 2.88 12.72
C SER A 70 13.14 1.48 13.12
N ARG A 71 14.47 1.29 13.13
CA ARG A 71 15.10 0.02 13.48
C ARG A 71 15.22 -0.09 14.99
N ASN A 72 14.46 -1.01 15.59
CA ASN A 72 14.63 -1.34 17.00
C ASN A 72 16.00 -2.01 17.19
N SER A 73 16.86 -1.43 18.03
CA SER A 73 18.30 -1.70 18.16
C SER A 73 18.68 -3.08 18.74
N LYS A 74 17.83 -4.10 18.60
CA LYS A 74 18.13 -5.47 19.08
C LYS A 74 18.62 -6.44 18.00
N PHE A 75 18.54 -6.08 16.72
CA PHE A 75 19.04 -6.94 15.64
C PHE A 75 19.79 -6.11 14.60
N GLY A 76 21.10 -5.96 14.84
CA GLY A 76 21.99 -5.22 13.95
C GLY A 76 22.36 -6.06 12.72
N VAL A 77 21.82 -5.69 11.56
CA VAL A 77 22.47 -5.91 10.27
C VAL A 77 22.60 -4.54 9.63
N GLY A 78 23.75 -3.90 9.89
CA GLY A 78 24.06 -2.54 9.44
C GLY A 78 24.74 -2.54 8.09
N THR A 79 24.34 -1.61 7.22
CA THR A 79 25.14 -1.14 6.10
C THR A 79 26.40 -0.50 6.67
N ASN A 80 27.57 -1.05 6.35
CA ASN A 80 28.82 -0.83 7.08
C ASN A 80 29.54 0.52 6.76
N SER A 81 28.79 1.60 6.51
CA SER A 81 29.31 2.90 6.04
C SER A 81 29.45 3.95 7.15
N CYS A 82 30.59 4.65 7.13
CA CYS A 82 30.94 5.71 8.06
C CYS A 82 30.09 6.97 7.82
N TYR A 83 29.36 7.41 8.83
CA TYR A 83 28.47 8.59 8.78
C TYR A 83 29.18 9.94 8.54
N ARG A 84 30.51 10.01 8.56
CA ARG A 84 31.28 11.25 8.33
C ARG A 84 31.80 11.38 6.90
N CYS A 85 32.20 10.28 6.26
CA CYS A 85 32.84 10.30 4.94
C CYS A 85 32.20 9.33 3.92
N GLY A 86 31.19 8.55 4.32
CA GLY A 86 30.58 7.52 3.50
C GLY A 86 31.43 6.25 3.30
N GLY A 87 32.67 6.23 3.79
CA GLY A 87 33.59 5.09 3.62
C GLY A 87 33.22 3.87 4.46
N LEU A 88 33.41 2.67 3.93
CA LEU A 88 33.11 1.43 4.66
C LEU A 88 34.23 1.07 5.66
N GLY A 89 33.91 0.31 6.71
CA GLY A 89 34.92 -0.37 7.56
C GLY A 89 35.45 0.41 8.76
N HIS A 90 34.87 1.55 9.12
CA HIS A 90 35.18 2.27 10.35
C HIS A 90 33.95 3.04 10.87
N PHE A 91 33.88 3.30 12.17
CA PHE A 91 32.83 4.12 12.75
C PHE A 91 33.16 5.61 12.59
N ALA A 92 32.14 6.48 12.57
CA ALA A 92 32.31 7.93 12.42
C ALA A 92 33.17 8.58 13.51
N ARG A 93 33.33 7.92 14.67
CA ARG A 93 34.22 8.32 15.77
C ARG A 93 35.71 8.04 15.49
N ASP A 94 35.99 7.10 14.59
CA ASP A 94 37.34 6.64 14.22
C ASP A 94 37.74 7.20 12.84
N CYS A 95 36.99 8.19 12.32
CA CYS A 95 37.17 8.75 10.98
C CYS A 95 38.22 9.85 10.97
N GLY A 96 39.32 9.64 10.25
CA GLY A 96 40.45 10.58 10.12
C GLY A 96 40.24 11.76 9.17
N TYR A 97 39.02 11.97 8.65
CA TYR A 97 38.69 13.15 7.84
C TYR A 97 38.22 14.29 8.75
N ASP A 98 38.98 15.38 8.75
CA ASP A 98 38.66 16.60 9.48
C ASP A 98 37.74 17.49 8.61
N TYR A 99 36.53 17.74 9.09
CA TYR A 99 35.50 18.52 8.38
C TYR A 99 35.51 19.95 8.92
N ASP A 100 36.09 20.88 8.16
CA ASP A 100 36.17 22.30 8.56
C ASP A 100 34.87 23.03 8.22
N ILE A 101 34.10 23.38 9.25
CA ILE A 101 32.70 23.85 9.17
C ILE A 101 32.57 25.24 8.50
N LYS A 102 33.67 25.96 8.26
CA LYS A 102 33.61 27.36 7.78
C LYS A 102 33.62 27.56 6.26
N THR A 103 33.92 26.55 5.42
CA THR A 103 34.13 26.80 3.97
C THR A 103 33.38 25.89 2.99
N LYS A 104 32.46 25.02 3.42
CA LYS A 104 31.66 24.11 2.54
C LYS A 104 32.43 23.60 1.30
N GLY A 105 33.55 22.89 1.52
CA GLY A 105 34.33 22.29 0.43
C GLY A 105 35.44 21.36 0.90
N LEU A 106 35.64 20.25 0.19
CA LEU A 106 36.71 19.25 0.42
C LEU A 106 38.09 19.86 0.10
N LYS A 107 39.00 19.93 1.07
CA LYS A 107 40.42 20.21 0.78
C LYS A 107 41.12 18.94 0.30
N GLN A 108 41.65 18.96 -0.92
CA GLN A 108 42.60 17.95 -1.41
C GLN A 108 43.94 18.05 -0.65
N PRO A 109 44.67 16.94 -0.48
CA PRO A 109 46.02 16.97 0.08
C PRO A 109 47.00 17.63 -0.90
N GLN A 110 47.93 18.42 -0.35
CA GLN A 110 48.90 19.20 -1.11
C GLN A 110 49.81 18.29 -1.96
N ARG A 111 49.82 18.52 -3.29
CA ARG A 111 50.78 17.89 -4.21
C ARG A 111 52.15 18.56 -4.09
N GLY A 112 53.15 17.76 -3.72
CA GLY A 112 54.56 18.10 -3.90
C GLY A 112 54.90 18.38 -5.36
N ARG A 113 55.74 19.38 -5.56
CA ARG A 113 56.19 19.98 -6.82
C ARG A 113 57.00 18.99 -7.67
N MET A 114 56.51 18.63 -8.86
CA MET A 114 57.34 18.05 -9.93
C MET A 114 57.10 18.76 -11.27
N LYS A 115 58.22 19.00 -11.96
CA LYS A 115 58.36 19.85 -13.14
C LYS A 115 57.61 19.28 -14.36
N LYS A 116 57.03 20.18 -15.15
CA LYS A 116 56.44 19.92 -16.46
C LYS A 116 57.50 19.38 -17.42
N ASN A 117 57.18 18.30 -18.13
CA ASN A 117 57.69 18.04 -19.47
C ASN A 117 56.56 17.43 -20.31
N GLN A 118 56.33 18.05 -21.47
CA GLN A 118 55.46 17.57 -22.55
C GLN A 118 55.95 16.21 -23.05
N VAL A 119 55.04 15.24 -23.19
CA VAL A 119 55.02 14.32 -24.35
C VAL A 119 53.56 14.00 -24.67
N SER A 120 53.18 14.32 -25.90
CA SER A 120 51.97 13.91 -26.60
C SER A 120 52.00 12.42 -26.95
N SER A 121 51.00 11.65 -26.52
CA SER A 121 50.58 10.42 -27.23
C SER A 121 49.12 10.10 -26.88
N THR A 122 48.32 9.95 -27.93
CA THR A 122 46.90 9.61 -27.89
C THR A 122 46.74 8.15 -27.48
N SER A 123 46.52 7.92 -26.18
CA SER A 123 46.01 6.66 -25.63
C SER A 123 44.52 6.84 -25.40
N SER A 124 43.69 6.06 -26.08
CA SER A 124 42.24 6.00 -25.87
C SER A 124 41.95 5.47 -24.46
N TRP A 125 41.82 6.39 -23.50
CA TRP A 125 41.33 6.10 -22.17
C TRP A 125 39.87 5.63 -22.27
N LYS A 126 39.66 4.31 -22.31
CA LYS A 126 38.37 3.74 -21.95
C LYS A 126 38.33 3.70 -20.42
N PRO A 127 37.43 4.43 -19.74
CA PRO A 127 37.28 4.29 -18.31
C PRO A 127 36.95 2.82 -18.00
N VAL A 128 37.73 2.20 -17.11
CA VAL A 128 37.40 0.89 -16.55
C VAL A 128 36.06 1.06 -15.83
N PRO A 129 35.02 0.28 -16.17
CA PRO A 129 33.75 0.41 -15.48
C PRO A 129 33.95 0.20 -13.97
N PRO A 130 33.23 0.96 -13.12
CA PRO A 130 33.29 0.73 -11.68
C PRO A 130 32.97 -0.75 -11.39
N PRO A 131 33.59 -1.35 -10.36
CA PRO A 131 33.27 -2.73 -10.00
C PRO A 131 31.76 -2.85 -9.81
N PRO A 132 31.15 -3.96 -10.27
CA PRO A 132 29.72 -4.14 -10.12
C PRO A 132 29.38 -4.00 -8.64
N PRO A 133 28.29 -3.29 -8.33
CA PRO A 133 27.91 -3.07 -6.96
C PRO A 133 27.72 -4.41 -6.23
N PRO A 134 28.02 -4.46 -4.92
CA PRO A 134 28.17 -5.72 -4.18
C PRO A 134 26.92 -6.60 -4.12
N TRP A 135 25.75 -6.07 -4.50
CA TRP A 135 24.52 -6.86 -4.59
C TRP A 135 24.47 -7.81 -5.79
N VAL A 136 25.34 -7.64 -6.80
CA VAL A 136 25.47 -8.61 -7.91
C VAL A 136 26.04 -9.95 -7.40
N GLU A 137 26.70 -9.95 -6.25
CA GLU A 137 27.28 -11.14 -5.61
C GLU A 137 26.31 -11.84 -4.64
N LEU A 138 25.10 -11.31 -4.45
CA LEU A 138 24.12 -11.95 -3.58
C LEU A 138 23.62 -13.27 -4.19
N PRO A 139 23.49 -14.34 -3.38
CA PRO A 139 22.79 -15.54 -3.80
C PRO A 139 21.37 -15.24 -4.31
N GLU A 140 20.92 -16.01 -5.29
CA GLU A 140 19.63 -15.78 -5.94
C GLU A 140 18.47 -15.94 -4.96
N ASP A 141 18.54 -16.89 -4.03
CA ASP A 141 17.50 -17.13 -3.02
C ASP A 141 17.36 -15.96 -2.03
N ILE A 142 18.46 -15.27 -1.73
CA ILE A 142 18.45 -14.06 -0.90
C ILE A 142 17.88 -12.89 -1.69
N THR A 143 18.27 -12.78 -2.96
CA THR A 143 17.77 -11.75 -3.87
C THR A 143 16.27 -11.87 -4.07
N GLU A 144 15.77 -13.07 -4.31
CA GLU A 144 14.34 -13.39 -4.43
C GLU A 144 13.55 -12.93 -3.19
N LYS A 145 14.05 -13.23 -1.99
CA LYS A 145 13.42 -12.81 -0.73
C LYS A 145 13.38 -11.29 -0.56
N ILE A 146 14.42 -10.59 -1.01
CA ILE A 146 14.46 -9.12 -0.98
C ILE A 146 13.44 -8.57 -1.97
N LEU A 147 13.44 -9.07 -3.22
CA LEU A 147 12.54 -8.66 -4.28
C LEU A 147 11.06 -8.88 -3.90
N ASN A 148 10.74 -10.01 -3.28
CA ASN A 148 9.39 -10.29 -2.76
C ASN A 148 8.91 -9.30 -1.67
N LYS A 149 9.80 -8.47 -1.09
CA LYS A 149 9.42 -7.41 -0.15
C LYS A 149 9.19 -6.04 -0.80
N ILE A 150 9.63 -5.85 -2.05
CA ILE A 150 9.45 -4.59 -2.79
C ILE A 150 8.00 -4.42 -3.24
N GLY A 151 7.32 -5.53 -3.53
CA GLY A 151 5.95 -5.54 -4.02
C GLY A 151 5.85 -5.39 -5.54
N PRO A 152 4.71 -5.81 -6.15
CA PRO A 152 4.54 -5.88 -7.60
C PRO A 152 4.87 -4.60 -8.36
N ILE A 153 4.43 -3.43 -7.86
CA ILE A 153 4.65 -2.14 -8.51
C ILE A 153 6.15 -1.83 -8.60
N GLY A 154 6.89 -1.95 -7.49
CA GLY A 154 8.33 -1.70 -7.49
C GLY A 154 9.12 -2.75 -8.28
N LEU A 155 8.63 -3.98 -8.35
CA LEU A 155 9.21 -5.02 -9.22
C LEU A 155 9.11 -4.64 -10.71
N LEU A 156 7.93 -4.19 -11.15
CA LEU A 156 7.67 -3.79 -12.53
C LEU A 156 8.39 -2.49 -12.90
N ARG A 157 8.40 -1.50 -12.01
CA ARG A 157 8.91 -0.15 -12.32
C ARG A 157 10.41 0.01 -12.13
N SER A 158 11.02 -0.73 -11.21
CA SER A 158 12.39 -0.43 -10.78
C SER A 158 13.28 -1.66 -10.73
N ALA A 159 12.84 -2.76 -10.11
CA ALA A 159 13.73 -3.90 -9.88
C ALA A 159 14.24 -4.55 -11.17
N GLN A 160 13.40 -4.58 -12.22
CA GLN A 160 13.76 -5.13 -13.53
C GLN A 160 14.84 -4.33 -14.28
N GLU A 161 15.08 -3.08 -13.88
CA GLU A 161 16.07 -2.19 -14.51
C GLU A 161 17.40 -2.13 -13.76
N VAL A 162 17.52 -2.81 -12.61
CA VAL A 162 18.74 -2.77 -11.79
C VAL A 162 19.90 -3.54 -12.42
N CYS A 163 19.66 -4.82 -12.75
CA CYS A 163 20.66 -5.67 -13.41
C CYS A 163 19.99 -6.89 -14.06
N THR A 164 20.76 -7.62 -14.87
CA THR A 164 20.28 -8.83 -15.56
C THR A 164 19.80 -9.92 -14.62
N THR A 165 20.45 -10.09 -13.46
CA THR A 165 20.05 -11.08 -12.45
C THR A 165 18.67 -10.75 -11.87
N TRP A 166 18.45 -9.50 -11.47
CA TRP A 166 17.16 -9.05 -10.93
C TRP A 166 16.07 -9.13 -11.99
N ARG A 167 16.36 -8.70 -13.21
CA ARG A 167 15.45 -8.83 -14.35
C ARG A 167 15.04 -10.28 -14.61
N ARG A 168 16.00 -11.22 -14.54
CA ARG A 168 15.73 -12.66 -14.70
C ARG A 168 14.85 -13.19 -13.58
N ILE A 169 15.12 -12.83 -12.33
CA ILE A 169 14.30 -13.25 -11.18
C ILE A 169 12.88 -12.67 -11.30
N CYS A 170 12.74 -11.39 -11.62
CA CYS A 170 11.43 -10.77 -11.82
C CYS A 170 10.62 -11.38 -12.98
N ARG A 171 11.25 -12.08 -13.93
CA ARG A 171 10.56 -12.81 -14.99
C ARG A 171 10.15 -14.22 -14.59
N ASP A 172 10.57 -14.70 -13.42
CA ASP A 172 10.12 -15.99 -12.90
C ASP A 172 8.65 -15.89 -12.46
N PRO A 173 7.74 -16.73 -13.01
CA PRO A 173 6.34 -16.76 -12.60
C PRO A 173 6.12 -16.97 -11.08
N ALA A 174 7.06 -17.61 -10.38
CA ALA A 174 6.98 -17.82 -8.94
C ALA A 174 6.98 -16.50 -8.14
N MET A 175 7.56 -15.42 -8.70
CA MET A 175 7.55 -14.08 -8.08
C MET A 175 6.16 -13.43 -8.08
N TRP A 176 5.23 -13.92 -8.91
CA TRP A 176 3.92 -13.30 -9.14
C TRP A 176 2.77 -14.15 -8.59
N ARG A 177 3.06 -14.98 -7.58
CA ARG A 177 2.04 -15.76 -6.86
C ARG A 177 1.15 -14.89 -5.97
N VAL A 178 1.65 -13.74 -5.57
CA VAL A 178 0.94 -12.73 -4.78
C VAL A 178 0.97 -11.43 -5.55
N ILE A 179 -0.21 -10.92 -5.91
CA ILE A 179 -0.37 -9.60 -6.52
C ILE A 179 -1.04 -8.73 -5.47
N ASP A 180 -0.30 -7.80 -4.89
CA ASP A 180 -0.77 -6.81 -3.94
C ASP A 180 -0.52 -5.41 -4.50
N MET A 181 -1.58 -4.74 -4.94
CA MET A 181 -1.55 -3.45 -5.60
C MET A 181 -2.66 -2.56 -5.09
N TRP A 182 -2.36 -1.30 -4.86
CA TRP A 182 -3.31 -0.33 -4.35
C TRP A 182 -2.91 1.05 -4.85
N LYS A 183 -3.91 1.87 -5.20
CA LYS A 183 -3.67 3.24 -5.66
C LYS A 183 -3.14 4.07 -4.49
N LEU A 184 -1.91 4.58 -4.58
CA LEU A 184 -1.42 5.55 -3.60
C LEU A 184 -2.17 6.86 -3.81
N GLY A 185 -2.94 7.31 -2.81
CA GLY A 185 -3.64 8.59 -2.80
C GLY A 185 -2.72 9.80 -2.67
N ASP A 186 -1.55 9.82 -3.32
CA ASP A 186 -0.68 10.98 -3.35
C ASP A 186 -1.08 11.90 -4.51
N ALA A 187 -1.22 13.20 -4.20
CA ALA A 187 -1.48 14.28 -5.17
C ALA A 187 -0.43 14.41 -6.30
N TYR A 188 0.69 13.67 -6.21
CA TYR A 188 1.73 13.61 -7.23
C TYR A 188 1.49 12.53 -8.30
N ASP A 189 0.75 11.46 -8.01
CA ASP A 189 0.47 10.39 -8.99
C ASP A 189 -0.53 10.88 -10.06
N PHE A 190 -1.37 11.87 -9.73
CA PHE A 190 -2.37 12.43 -10.64
C PHE A 190 -1.80 13.14 -11.88
N TYR A 191 -0.54 13.61 -11.81
CA TYR A 191 0.11 14.36 -12.88
C TYR A 191 1.18 13.56 -13.65
N GLU A 192 1.69 12.47 -13.08
CA GLU A 192 2.65 11.57 -13.75
C GLU A 192 2.03 10.29 -14.31
N PHE A 193 0.83 9.91 -13.87
CA PHE A 193 0.19 8.66 -14.27
C PHE A 193 -1.20 8.88 -14.89
N PRO A 194 -1.42 8.46 -16.15
CA PRO A 194 -2.78 8.30 -16.63
C PRO A 194 -3.48 7.22 -15.78
N PHE A 195 -4.80 7.39 -15.59
CA PHE A 195 -5.64 6.56 -14.70
C PHE A 195 -5.56 5.05 -14.98
N ASP A 196 -5.10 4.65 -16.18
CA ASP A 196 -4.93 3.27 -16.66
C ASP A 196 -3.62 2.60 -16.24
N GLY A 197 -2.65 3.33 -15.68
CA GLY A 197 -1.33 2.76 -15.39
C GLY A 197 -1.35 1.61 -14.38
N TYR A 198 -2.22 1.66 -13.37
CA TYR A 198 -2.37 0.56 -12.41
C TYR A 198 -3.03 -0.68 -13.03
N ASP A 199 -3.98 -0.49 -13.94
CA ASP A 199 -4.59 -1.58 -14.70
C ASP A 199 -3.52 -2.29 -15.55
N VAL A 200 -2.72 -1.52 -16.32
CA VAL A 200 -1.63 -2.06 -17.14
C VAL A 200 -0.61 -2.83 -16.30
N LEU A 201 -0.20 -2.30 -15.15
CA LEU A 201 0.72 -2.98 -14.24
C LEU A 201 0.12 -4.29 -13.71
N CYS A 202 -1.17 -4.28 -13.34
CA CYS A 202 -1.86 -5.46 -12.87
C CYS A 202 -1.95 -6.54 -13.97
N ARG A 203 -2.31 -6.17 -15.20
CA ARG A 203 -2.32 -7.10 -16.34
C ARG A 203 -0.94 -7.71 -16.59
N LEU A 204 0.11 -6.89 -16.55
CA LEU A 204 1.48 -7.36 -16.72
C LEU A 204 1.89 -8.34 -15.61
N ALA A 205 1.53 -8.07 -14.36
CA ALA A 205 1.78 -8.99 -13.24
C ALA A 205 1.04 -10.33 -13.43
N VAL A 206 -0.22 -10.28 -13.86
CA VAL A 206 -1.02 -11.47 -14.18
C VAL A 206 -0.40 -12.27 -15.33
N ASP A 207 0.05 -11.61 -16.40
CA ASP A 207 0.73 -12.26 -17.53
C ASP A 207 2.04 -12.94 -17.10
N LEU A 208 2.87 -12.24 -16.32
CA LEU A 208 4.13 -12.77 -15.80
C LEU A 208 3.92 -13.97 -14.88
N SER A 209 2.80 -14.04 -14.17
CA SER A 209 2.47 -15.18 -13.30
C SER A 209 2.23 -16.50 -14.05
N GLN A 210 1.93 -16.45 -15.35
CA GLN A 210 1.56 -17.63 -16.15
C GLN A 210 0.48 -18.50 -15.46
N GLY A 211 -0.49 -17.85 -14.81
CA GLY A 211 -1.59 -18.51 -14.10
C GLY A 211 -1.22 -19.13 -12.74
N GLN A 212 -0.08 -18.73 -12.17
CA GLN A 212 0.35 -19.16 -10.83
C GLN A 212 -0.14 -18.24 -9.70
N VAL A 213 -0.91 -17.19 -9.99
CA VAL A 213 -1.49 -16.32 -8.95
C VAL A 213 -2.31 -17.14 -7.96
N THR A 214 -1.99 -17.00 -6.68
CA THR A 214 -2.69 -17.62 -5.55
C THR A 214 -3.38 -16.61 -4.65
N GLU A 215 -2.89 -15.37 -4.61
CA GLU A 215 -3.44 -14.27 -3.82
C GLU A 215 -3.44 -12.99 -4.65
N CYS A 216 -4.57 -12.29 -4.64
CA CYS A 216 -4.74 -11.02 -5.33
C CYS A 216 -5.44 -10.02 -4.39
N ASN A 217 -4.73 -8.94 -4.04
CA ASN A 217 -5.23 -7.79 -3.31
C ASN A 217 -5.19 -6.58 -4.24
N ILE A 218 -6.36 -6.00 -4.50
CA ILE A 218 -6.52 -4.81 -5.34
C ILE A 218 -7.35 -3.79 -4.59
N GLU A 219 -6.83 -2.56 -4.49
CA GLU A 219 -7.52 -1.45 -3.84
C GLU A 219 -7.66 -0.25 -4.78
N ASP A 220 -8.86 0.34 -4.83
CA ASP A 220 -9.24 1.61 -5.48
C ASP A 220 -9.37 1.57 -7.02
N PHE A 221 -8.52 0.83 -7.75
CA PHE A 221 -8.48 0.93 -9.23
C PHE A 221 -9.11 -0.24 -10.01
N LEU A 222 -9.74 -1.22 -9.34
CA LEU A 222 -10.29 -2.38 -10.04
C LEU A 222 -11.52 -2.01 -10.88
N SER A 223 -11.48 -2.33 -12.16
CA SER A 223 -12.62 -2.25 -13.09
C SER A 223 -13.19 -3.64 -13.38
N ASP A 224 -14.42 -3.68 -13.92
CA ASP A 224 -15.04 -4.92 -14.42
C ASP A 224 -14.14 -5.63 -15.46
N ASP A 225 -13.57 -4.89 -16.42
CA ASP A 225 -12.70 -5.43 -17.46
C ASP A 225 -11.42 -6.06 -16.91
N LEU A 226 -10.83 -5.45 -15.87
CA LEU A 226 -9.65 -5.99 -15.21
C LEU A 226 -9.99 -7.24 -14.39
N LEU A 227 -11.12 -7.24 -13.69
CA LEU A 227 -11.57 -8.41 -12.93
C LEU A 227 -11.87 -9.61 -13.84
N GLU A 228 -12.52 -9.40 -14.99
CA GLU A 228 -12.73 -10.45 -15.98
C GLU A 228 -11.41 -11.00 -16.51
N TYR A 229 -10.46 -10.12 -16.81
CA TYR A 229 -9.13 -10.52 -17.27
C TYR A 229 -8.36 -11.36 -16.22
N ILE A 230 -8.42 -10.97 -14.95
CA ILE A 230 -7.86 -11.77 -13.84
C ILE A 230 -8.56 -13.13 -13.78
N ALA A 231 -9.89 -13.15 -13.88
CA ALA A 231 -10.69 -14.37 -13.84
C ALA A 231 -10.37 -15.36 -14.96
N GLU A 232 -9.96 -14.87 -16.13
CA GLU A 232 -9.58 -15.70 -17.28
C GLU A 232 -8.21 -16.36 -17.13
N ARG A 233 -7.29 -15.73 -16.40
CA ARG A 233 -5.89 -16.16 -16.32
C ARG A 233 -5.52 -16.79 -14.97
N CYS A 234 -6.26 -16.50 -13.90
CA CYS A 234 -5.90 -16.84 -12.52
C CYS A 234 -6.73 -18.00 -11.95
N GLY A 235 -6.81 -19.14 -12.64
CA GLY A 235 -7.60 -20.30 -12.19
C GLY A 235 -7.10 -20.98 -10.90
N ARG A 236 -5.93 -20.59 -10.38
CA ARG A 236 -5.34 -21.09 -9.12
C ARG A 236 -5.55 -20.15 -7.92
N LEU A 237 -6.31 -19.07 -8.11
CA LEU A 237 -6.55 -18.08 -7.07
C LEU A 237 -7.26 -18.72 -5.87
N ARG A 238 -6.70 -18.49 -4.68
CA ARG A 238 -7.21 -18.99 -3.39
C ARG A 238 -7.70 -17.87 -2.48
N CYS A 239 -7.12 -16.68 -2.60
CA CYS A 239 -7.49 -15.48 -1.84
C CYS A 239 -7.69 -14.30 -2.78
N LEU A 240 -8.87 -13.66 -2.72
CA LEU A 240 -9.18 -12.43 -3.42
C LEU A 240 -9.60 -11.36 -2.40
N ARG A 241 -8.94 -10.20 -2.43
CA ARG A 241 -9.23 -9.06 -1.56
C ARG A 241 -9.46 -7.82 -2.42
N LEU A 242 -10.62 -7.21 -2.25
CA LEU A 242 -11.05 -6.03 -2.98
C LEU A 242 -11.40 -4.94 -1.97
N ALA A 243 -10.80 -3.76 -2.10
CA ALA A 243 -11.10 -2.62 -1.24
C ALA A 243 -11.36 -1.35 -2.04
N PHE A 244 -12.45 -0.65 -1.75
CA PHE A 244 -12.80 0.62 -2.41
C PHE A 244 -12.91 0.49 -3.94
N CYS A 245 -13.33 -0.69 -4.43
CA CYS A 245 -13.51 -0.97 -5.86
C CYS A 245 -14.96 -0.68 -6.25
N ASP A 246 -15.33 0.60 -6.33
CA ASP A 246 -16.71 1.04 -6.60
C ASP A 246 -17.13 0.82 -8.06
N ASP A 247 -16.17 0.69 -8.98
CA ASP A 247 -16.40 0.48 -10.42
C ASP A 247 -16.65 -1.00 -10.78
N VAL A 248 -16.70 -1.90 -9.80
CA VAL A 248 -16.97 -3.33 -10.01
C VAL A 248 -18.45 -3.63 -9.79
N SER A 249 -19.12 -4.15 -10.81
CA SER A 249 -20.51 -4.58 -10.69
C SER A 249 -20.63 -5.94 -10.01
N GLY A 250 -21.72 -6.14 -9.26
CA GLY A 250 -22.02 -7.41 -8.59
C GLY A 250 -22.21 -8.59 -9.56
N GLU A 251 -22.71 -8.32 -10.78
CA GLU A 251 -22.81 -9.32 -11.84
C GLU A 251 -21.43 -9.79 -12.30
N THR A 252 -20.50 -8.86 -12.53
CA THR A 252 -19.13 -9.17 -12.96
C THR A 252 -18.37 -9.92 -11.87
N LEU A 253 -18.46 -9.50 -10.61
CA LEU A 253 -17.89 -10.23 -9.49
C LEU A 253 -18.44 -11.66 -9.42
N SER A 254 -19.76 -11.83 -9.54
CA SER A 254 -20.41 -13.15 -9.52
C SER A 254 -19.95 -14.05 -10.67
N LYS A 255 -19.70 -13.49 -11.86
CA LYS A 255 -19.12 -14.23 -13.00
C LYS A 255 -17.66 -14.60 -12.76
N ALA A 256 -16.87 -13.67 -12.25
CA ALA A 256 -15.44 -13.87 -11.97
C ALA A 256 -15.24 -14.98 -10.92
N VAL A 257 -16.01 -14.94 -9.83
CA VAL A 257 -15.96 -15.92 -8.75
C VAL A 257 -16.22 -17.35 -9.22
N LYS A 258 -17.09 -17.56 -10.22
CA LYS A 258 -17.31 -18.89 -10.85
C LYS A 258 -16.08 -19.44 -11.56
N ARG A 259 -15.15 -18.57 -11.98
CA ARG A 259 -13.90 -18.95 -12.65
C ARG A 259 -12.75 -19.18 -11.66
N PHE A 260 -12.98 -19.03 -10.35
CA PHE A 260 -12.02 -19.33 -9.28
C PHE A 260 -12.39 -20.62 -8.52
N PRO A 261 -12.16 -21.81 -9.10
CA PRO A 261 -12.60 -23.07 -8.49
C PRO A 261 -11.91 -23.42 -7.16
N LEU A 262 -10.77 -22.77 -6.87
CA LEU A 262 -9.98 -22.98 -5.65
C LEU A 262 -10.11 -21.84 -4.64
N LEU A 263 -11.05 -20.92 -4.84
CA LEU A 263 -11.23 -19.76 -3.95
C LEU A 263 -11.65 -20.22 -2.55
N GLU A 264 -10.81 -19.90 -1.57
CA GLU A 264 -11.01 -20.22 -0.15
C GLU A 264 -11.30 -18.99 0.70
N GLU A 265 -10.81 -17.83 0.26
CA GLU A 265 -10.92 -16.56 0.98
C GLU A 265 -11.37 -15.44 0.04
N LEU A 266 -12.42 -14.71 0.44
CA LEU A 266 -12.90 -13.53 -0.25
C LEU A 266 -13.12 -12.39 0.74
N HIS A 267 -12.48 -11.26 0.50
CA HIS A 267 -12.58 -10.06 1.33
C HIS A 267 -13.08 -8.90 0.49
N LEU A 268 -14.16 -8.28 0.93
CA LEU A 268 -14.82 -7.15 0.30
C LEU A 268 -14.88 -6.01 1.32
N GLN A 269 -14.16 -4.92 1.04
CA GLN A 269 -14.03 -3.78 1.94
C GLN A 269 -14.59 -2.52 1.28
N CYS A 270 -15.63 -1.94 1.87
CA CYS A 270 -16.29 -0.73 1.38
C CYS A 270 -16.63 -0.82 -0.13
N THR A 271 -17.38 -1.84 -0.50
CA THR A 271 -17.78 -2.13 -1.89
C THR A 271 -19.31 -2.12 -2.03
N PRO A 272 -19.88 -1.77 -3.19
CA PRO A 272 -21.31 -1.55 -3.37
C PRO A 272 -22.16 -2.84 -3.54
N PHE A 273 -21.70 -4.00 -3.03
CA PHE A 273 -22.37 -5.28 -3.26
C PHE A 273 -23.60 -5.48 -2.37
N GLU A 274 -24.70 -5.88 -2.99
CA GLU A 274 -25.98 -6.07 -2.32
C GLU A 274 -26.23 -7.56 -2.02
N LYS A 275 -27.38 -7.83 -1.38
CA LYS A 275 -27.84 -9.17 -0.99
C LYS A 275 -27.76 -10.19 -2.12
N ASP A 276 -28.24 -9.83 -3.31
CA ASP A 276 -28.35 -10.77 -4.44
C ASP A 276 -26.96 -11.18 -4.96
N ASP A 277 -26.00 -10.27 -4.93
CA ASP A 277 -24.59 -10.54 -5.27
C ASP A 277 -23.97 -11.51 -4.26
N ILE A 278 -24.20 -11.28 -2.97
CA ILE A 278 -23.70 -12.15 -1.90
C ILE A 278 -24.29 -13.56 -2.02
N GLU A 279 -25.59 -13.68 -2.31
CA GLU A 279 -26.22 -14.98 -2.56
C GLU A 279 -25.60 -15.67 -3.80
N ALA A 280 -25.31 -14.91 -4.86
CA ALA A 280 -24.70 -15.44 -6.08
C ALA A 280 -23.26 -15.91 -5.85
N ILE A 281 -22.46 -15.16 -5.10
CA ILE A 281 -21.10 -15.50 -4.67
C ILE A 281 -21.13 -16.80 -3.86
N GLY A 282 -21.98 -16.89 -2.84
CA GLY A 282 -22.07 -18.08 -1.97
C GLY A 282 -22.45 -19.35 -2.73
N ARG A 283 -23.35 -19.24 -3.72
CA ARG A 283 -23.72 -20.36 -4.61
C ARG A 283 -22.60 -20.77 -5.57
N SER A 284 -21.69 -19.84 -5.90
CA SER A 284 -20.66 -20.03 -6.93
C SER A 284 -19.34 -20.56 -6.36
N SER A 285 -19.10 -20.42 -5.04
CA SER A 285 -17.85 -20.84 -4.39
C SER A 285 -18.08 -21.83 -3.23
N PRO A 286 -18.26 -23.13 -3.51
CA PRO A 286 -18.49 -24.12 -2.46
C PRO A 286 -17.26 -24.39 -1.57
N MET A 287 -16.06 -23.95 -1.97
CA MET A 287 -14.82 -24.08 -1.19
C MET A 287 -14.52 -22.87 -0.31
N LEU A 288 -15.39 -21.85 -0.33
CA LEU A 288 -15.19 -20.62 0.45
C LEU A 288 -15.25 -20.93 1.96
N LYS A 289 -14.14 -20.69 2.65
CA LYS A 289 -14.00 -20.92 4.10
C LYS A 289 -13.95 -19.62 4.88
N THR A 290 -13.44 -18.57 4.26
CA THR A 290 -13.31 -17.23 4.85
C THR A 290 -14.04 -16.22 3.99
N PHE A 291 -14.97 -15.49 4.58
CA PHE A 291 -15.63 -14.37 3.94
C PHE A 291 -15.58 -13.14 4.84
N ALA A 292 -15.13 -12.02 4.28
CA ALA A 292 -15.18 -10.73 4.94
C ALA A 292 -16.00 -9.76 4.07
N LEU A 293 -17.03 -9.18 4.66
CA LEU A 293 -17.84 -8.12 4.06
C LEU A 293 -17.89 -6.97 5.04
N ASN A 294 -17.08 -5.97 4.79
CA ASN A 294 -16.82 -4.89 5.71
C ASN A 294 -17.30 -3.56 5.13
N GLY A 295 -17.94 -2.74 5.96
CA GLY A 295 -18.28 -1.37 5.65
C GLY A 295 -17.74 -0.40 6.69
N ARG A 296 -18.19 0.86 6.62
CA ARG A 296 -17.99 1.81 7.71
C ARG A 296 -19.06 1.58 8.78
N GLY A 297 -18.64 1.45 10.04
CA GLY A 297 -19.56 1.46 11.16
C GLY A 297 -20.40 2.73 11.15
N CYS A 298 -21.67 2.63 11.55
CA CYS A 298 -22.58 3.77 11.62
C CYS A 298 -23.12 3.89 13.06
N ILE A 299 -22.89 5.03 13.71
CA ILE A 299 -23.57 5.37 14.97
C ILE A 299 -24.94 5.98 14.60
N GLY A 300 -26.00 5.59 15.32
CA GLY A 300 -27.29 6.25 15.21
C GLY A 300 -28.52 5.34 15.01
N GLY A 301 -28.37 4.03 14.77
CA GLY A 301 -29.49 3.06 14.81
C GLY A 301 -30.66 3.29 13.83
N VAL A 302 -30.60 4.31 12.97
CA VAL A 302 -31.68 4.66 12.03
C VAL A 302 -31.71 3.71 10.83
N LEU A 303 -30.54 3.23 10.37
CA LEU A 303 -30.42 2.30 9.25
C LEU A 303 -30.13 0.89 9.77
N LYS A 304 -31.15 0.05 9.80
CA LYS A 304 -31.06 -1.39 10.13
C LYS A 304 -31.32 -2.20 8.86
N SER A 305 -30.41 -3.10 8.53
CA SER A 305 -30.59 -4.05 7.43
C SER A 305 -29.92 -5.36 7.78
N SER A 306 -30.66 -6.46 7.69
CA SER A 306 -30.15 -7.81 7.90
C SER A 306 -29.96 -8.57 6.57
N GLU A 307 -30.10 -7.88 5.43
CA GLU A 307 -30.15 -8.53 4.12
C GLU A 307 -28.84 -9.23 3.74
N GLU A 308 -27.68 -8.60 3.97
CA GLU A 308 -26.39 -9.23 3.69
C GLU A 308 -26.16 -10.43 4.60
N ALA A 309 -26.48 -10.31 5.89
CA ALA A 309 -26.35 -11.40 6.87
C ALA A 309 -27.25 -12.60 6.52
N LEU A 310 -28.49 -12.33 6.08
CA LEU A 310 -29.41 -13.35 5.59
C LEU A 310 -28.88 -14.05 4.34
N ALA A 311 -28.31 -13.30 3.38
CA ALA A 311 -27.69 -13.86 2.18
C ALA A 311 -26.54 -14.81 2.52
N VAL A 312 -25.65 -14.39 3.43
CA VAL A 312 -24.54 -15.23 3.92
C VAL A 312 -25.08 -16.52 4.54
N GLY A 313 -26.00 -16.41 5.50
CA GLY A 313 -26.58 -17.59 6.18
C GLY A 313 -27.28 -18.55 5.21
N LYS A 314 -27.89 -18.04 4.14
CA LYS A 314 -28.60 -18.86 3.15
C LYS A 314 -27.69 -19.54 2.14
N SER A 315 -26.55 -18.95 1.81
CA SER A 315 -25.73 -19.35 0.65
C SER A 315 -24.36 -19.91 0.98
N MET A 316 -23.85 -19.74 2.21
CA MET A 316 -22.46 -20.08 2.57
C MET A 316 -22.34 -21.05 3.77
N PRO A 317 -22.86 -22.29 3.68
CA PRO A 317 -22.93 -23.22 4.82
C PRO A 317 -21.58 -23.80 5.26
N GLU A 318 -20.55 -23.74 4.42
CA GLU A 318 -19.22 -24.29 4.67
C GLU A 318 -18.25 -23.29 5.34
N LEU A 319 -18.70 -22.05 5.60
CA LEU A 319 -17.88 -21.02 6.21
C LEU A 319 -17.34 -21.43 7.59
N ARG A 320 -16.07 -21.08 7.82
CA ARG A 320 -15.34 -21.23 9.07
C ARG A 320 -14.98 -19.89 9.69
N HIS A 321 -14.76 -18.88 8.87
CA HIS A 321 -14.39 -17.53 9.29
C HIS A 321 -15.30 -16.53 8.59
N LEU A 322 -16.01 -15.73 9.38
CA LEU A 322 -16.86 -14.66 8.89
C LEU A 322 -16.50 -13.36 9.60
N GLN A 323 -16.25 -12.30 8.82
CA GLN A 323 -16.08 -10.95 9.33
C GLN A 323 -17.12 -10.04 8.69
N LEU A 324 -17.96 -9.42 9.52
CA LEU A 324 -18.97 -8.45 9.12
C LEU A 324 -18.71 -7.14 9.85
N PHE A 325 -17.59 -6.48 9.54
CA PHE A 325 -17.20 -5.27 10.25
C PHE A 325 -18.11 -4.09 9.85
N GLY A 326 -18.66 -3.39 10.84
CA GLY A 326 -19.49 -2.21 10.61
C GLY A 326 -20.85 -2.49 9.94
N ASN A 327 -21.26 -3.77 9.84
CA ASN A 327 -22.53 -4.13 9.21
C ASN A 327 -23.75 -3.69 10.04
N ARG A 328 -24.86 -3.37 9.38
CA ARG A 328 -26.09 -2.80 9.95
C ARG A 328 -27.11 -3.84 10.44
N MET A 329 -26.74 -5.12 10.48
CA MET A 329 -27.61 -6.24 10.87
C MET A 329 -28.21 -6.12 12.26
N THR A 330 -29.42 -6.66 12.38
CA THR A 330 -30.10 -6.88 13.66
C THR A 330 -29.87 -8.31 14.14
N ASN A 331 -30.42 -8.62 15.32
CA ASN A 331 -30.40 -9.98 15.86
C ASN A 331 -30.96 -11.03 14.89
N GLU A 332 -31.91 -10.67 14.01
CA GLU A 332 -32.43 -11.56 12.97
C GLU A 332 -31.34 -12.01 11.99
N GLY A 333 -30.49 -11.09 11.53
CA GLY A 333 -29.38 -11.41 10.63
C GLY A 333 -28.35 -12.30 11.31
N LEU A 334 -28.03 -12.02 12.57
CA LEU A 334 -27.11 -12.87 13.34
C LEU A 334 -27.68 -14.28 13.58
N GLU A 335 -28.97 -14.40 13.87
CA GLU A 335 -29.63 -15.71 13.98
C GLU A 335 -29.57 -16.49 12.67
N ALA A 336 -29.78 -15.82 11.53
CA ALA A 336 -29.68 -16.45 10.22
C ALA A 336 -28.27 -16.99 9.96
N ILE A 337 -27.22 -16.23 10.31
CA ILE A 337 -25.82 -16.69 10.21
C ILE A 337 -25.60 -17.91 11.12
N LEU A 338 -26.01 -17.85 12.39
CA LEU A 338 -25.80 -18.96 13.33
C LEU A 338 -26.57 -20.23 12.95
N ASN A 339 -27.71 -20.09 12.26
CA ASN A 339 -28.48 -21.21 11.73
C ASN A 339 -27.91 -21.76 10.42
N GLY A 340 -27.44 -20.87 9.54
CA GLY A 340 -27.01 -21.17 8.18
C GLY A 340 -25.56 -21.63 8.04
N CYS A 341 -24.67 -21.19 8.93
CA CYS A 341 -23.24 -21.49 8.91
C CYS A 341 -22.84 -22.37 10.11
N PRO A 342 -23.18 -23.67 10.13
CA PRO A 342 -22.96 -24.54 11.29
C PRO A 342 -21.48 -24.85 11.58
N LYS A 343 -20.59 -24.66 10.59
CA LYS A 343 -19.14 -24.91 10.71
C LYS A 343 -18.34 -23.69 11.16
N LEU A 344 -19.02 -22.58 11.47
CA LEU A 344 -18.37 -21.31 11.77
C LEU A 344 -17.55 -21.40 13.08
N GLU A 345 -16.26 -21.11 12.97
CA GLU A 345 -15.30 -21.15 14.08
C GLU A 345 -14.93 -19.75 14.57
N SER A 346 -14.89 -18.78 13.67
CA SER A 346 -14.58 -17.38 13.95
C SER A 346 -15.66 -16.46 13.41
N LEU A 347 -16.11 -15.52 14.24
CA LEU A 347 -17.08 -14.50 13.87
C LEU A 347 -16.63 -13.15 14.42
N ASP A 348 -16.43 -12.18 13.53
CA ASP A 348 -16.10 -10.81 13.89
C ASP A 348 -17.26 -9.85 13.57
N LEU A 349 -17.81 -9.26 14.62
CA LEU A 349 -18.99 -8.39 14.61
C LEU A 349 -18.64 -6.96 15.04
N ARG A 350 -17.35 -6.58 15.06
CA ARG A 350 -16.94 -5.24 15.51
C ARG A 350 -17.67 -4.17 14.71
N GLN A 351 -18.12 -3.14 15.41
CA GLN A 351 -18.96 -2.04 14.89
C GLN A 351 -20.36 -2.43 14.36
N CYS A 352 -20.85 -3.65 14.60
CA CYS A 352 -22.25 -3.99 14.40
C CYS A 352 -23.11 -3.51 15.59
N PHE A 353 -23.35 -2.20 15.66
CA PHE A 353 -23.99 -1.57 16.82
C PHE A 353 -25.49 -1.84 16.97
N ASN A 354 -26.13 -2.46 15.97
CA ASN A 354 -27.56 -2.81 15.97
C ASN A 354 -27.86 -4.16 16.65
N LEU A 355 -26.85 -4.83 17.20
CA LEU A 355 -26.98 -6.13 17.86
C LEU A 355 -27.18 -6.00 19.38
N ASP A 356 -28.14 -6.76 19.91
CA ASP A 356 -28.29 -6.97 21.35
C ASP A 356 -27.82 -8.38 21.73
N LEU A 357 -26.64 -8.42 22.37
CA LEU A 357 -25.99 -9.64 22.82
C LEU A 357 -26.07 -9.85 24.36
N GLN A 358 -26.92 -9.12 25.08
CA GLN A 358 -27.08 -9.31 26.53
C GLN A 358 -27.92 -10.55 26.87
N GLY A 359 -28.75 -11.01 25.93
CA GLY A 359 -29.68 -12.13 26.11
C GLY A 359 -29.15 -13.49 25.66
N GLU A 360 -30.08 -14.37 25.30
CA GLU A 360 -29.78 -15.76 24.94
C GLU A 360 -29.03 -15.89 23.62
N LEU A 361 -29.20 -14.93 22.69
CA LEU A 361 -28.43 -14.86 21.46
C LEU A 361 -26.93 -14.71 21.75
N GLY A 362 -26.54 -13.81 22.65
CA GLY A 362 -25.15 -13.66 23.07
C GLY A 362 -24.57 -14.92 23.70
N LYS A 363 -25.35 -15.63 24.54
CA LYS A 363 -24.94 -16.93 25.10
C LYS A 363 -24.79 -18.00 24.02
N ARG A 364 -25.67 -18.00 23.01
CA ARG A 364 -25.56 -18.90 21.84
C ARG A 364 -24.27 -18.64 21.07
N CYS A 365 -23.94 -17.37 20.78
CA CYS A 365 -22.69 -17.03 20.09
C CYS A 365 -21.46 -17.59 20.83
N ILE A 366 -21.38 -17.42 22.15
CA ILE A 366 -20.25 -17.92 22.96
C ILE A 366 -20.15 -19.45 22.93
N ARG A 367 -21.30 -20.16 22.90
CA ARG A 367 -21.32 -21.63 22.84
C ARG A 367 -20.93 -22.17 21.47
N GLN A 368 -21.38 -21.51 20.41
CA GLN A 368 -21.23 -22.00 19.04
C GLN A 368 -19.93 -21.54 18.37
N ILE A 369 -19.46 -20.33 18.69
CA ILE A 369 -18.31 -19.69 18.03
C ILE A 369 -17.10 -19.73 18.94
N LYS A 370 -15.98 -20.29 18.46
CA LYS A 370 -14.73 -20.39 19.23
C LYS A 370 -14.07 -19.02 19.40
N ASN A 371 -13.99 -18.25 18.31
CA ASN A 371 -13.35 -16.94 18.26
C ASN A 371 -14.39 -15.86 17.91
N LEU A 372 -15.00 -15.26 18.93
CA LEU A 372 -16.00 -14.21 18.77
C LEU A 372 -15.39 -12.83 19.06
N ARG A 373 -15.45 -11.90 18.10
CA ARG A 373 -15.24 -10.47 18.35
C ARG A 373 -16.58 -9.75 18.40
N ARG A 374 -16.84 -9.03 19.48
CA ARG A 374 -18.11 -8.35 19.75
C ARG A 374 -18.12 -6.93 19.16
N PRO A 375 -19.32 -6.31 19.00
CA PRO A 375 -19.45 -4.96 18.44
C PRO A 375 -18.54 -3.89 19.05
N ASN A 376 -18.32 -3.95 20.37
CA ASN A 376 -17.53 -2.95 21.10
C ASN A 376 -16.09 -3.40 21.42
N ASP A 377 -15.63 -4.52 20.85
CA ASP A 377 -14.24 -4.95 21.03
C ASP A 377 -13.27 -4.01 20.31
N SER A 378 -12.02 -3.97 20.75
CA SER A 378 -11.00 -3.08 20.19
C SER A 378 -10.80 -3.31 18.68
N THR A 379 -10.68 -2.20 17.95
CA THR A 379 -10.39 -2.16 16.52
C THR A 379 -8.92 -1.83 16.21
N ARG A 380 -8.03 -1.83 17.22
CA ARG A 380 -6.61 -1.45 17.04
C ARG A 380 -5.82 -2.37 16.12
N ASP A 381 -6.28 -3.61 15.98
CA ASP A 381 -5.72 -4.63 15.09
C ASP A 381 -6.46 -4.68 13.73
N TYR A 382 -7.40 -3.76 13.49
CA TYR A 382 -8.10 -3.65 12.21
C TYR A 382 -7.19 -2.99 11.18
N GLU A 383 -7.15 -3.58 9.98
CA GLU A 383 -6.21 -3.20 8.91
C GLU A 383 -6.60 -1.90 8.21
N TRP A 384 -7.88 -1.54 8.22
CA TRP A 384 -8.42 -0.33 7.60
C TRP A 384 -8.80 0.73 8.63
N ASP A 385 -9.13 1.93 8.15
CA ASP A 385 -9.65 2.98 9.02
C ASP A 385 -10.98 2.53 9.65
N ALA A 386 -10.98 2.44 10.98
CA ALA A 386 -12.13 2.08 11.79
C ALA A 386 -12.97 3.31 12.21
N LYS A 387 -12.78 4.47 11.56
CA LYS A 387 -13.65 5.63 11.79
C LYS A 387 -15.11 5.25 11.56
N VAL A 388 -15.92 5.63 12.55
CA VAL A 388 -17.36 5.39 12.54
C VAL A 388 -18.03 6.61 11.95
N ALA A 389 -18.90 6.41 10.97
CA ALA A 389 -19.72 7.49 10.43
C ALA A 389 -20.73 7.93 11.49
N ASP A 390 -20.63 9.18 11.94
CA ASP A 390 -21.61 9.83 12.81
C ASP A 390 -22.69 10.47 11.95
N TRP A 391 -23.74 9.71 11.66
CA TRP A 391 -24.97 10.26 11.12
C TRP A 391 -25.73 10.79 12.32
N GLY A 392 -25.52 12.06 12.68
CA GLY A 392 -26.27 12.70 13.75
C GLY A 392 -27.79 12.44 13.63
N PRO A 393 -28.60 12.71 14.66
CA PRO A 393 -30.00 12.27 14.79
C PRO A 393 -30.97 12.71 13.66
N TYR A 394 -30.49 13.51 12.69
CA TYR A 394 -31.24 14.02 11.54
C TYR A 394 -30.76 13.50 10.17
N GLY A 395 -29.85 12.52 10.11
CA GLY A 395 -29.52 11.82 8.86
C GLY A 395 -28.83 12.66 7.79
N TYR A 396 -28.38 13.87 8.11
CA TYR A 396 -27.46 14.62 7.26
C TYR A 396 -26.04 14.17 7.53
N PHE A 397 -25.40 13.71 6.47
CA PHE A 397 -23.97 13.46 6.38
C PHE A 397 -23.21 14.75 6.76
N SER A 398 -22.43 14.74 7.84
CA SER A 398 -21.41 15.77 8.05
C SER A 398 -20.12 15.29 7.38
N ASP A 399 -20.10 15.30 6.06
CA ASP A 399 -18.91 14.94 5.27
C ASP A 399 -17.96 16.12 5.08
N LEU A 400 -17.91 17.02 6.06
CA LEU A 400 -17.07 18.21 6.02
C LEU A 400 -15.94 18.16 7.05
N ASP A 401 -15.39 16.96 7.29
CA ASP A 401 -14.11 16.80 8.00
C ASP A 401 -13.34 15.62 7.39
N SER A 402 -12.90 15.76 6.12
CA SER A 402 -11.60 15.27 5.60
C SER A 402 -11.46 15.19 4.07
N TYR A 403 -12.33 15.82 3.29
CA TYR A 403 -12.11 15.97 1.84
C TYR A 403 -12.38 17.41 1.42
N TYR A 404 -11.28 18.13 1.09
CA TYR A 404 -11.19 19.55 0.75
C TYR A 404 -11.26 20.55 1.92
N ASP A 405 -10.13 20.75 2.60
CA ASP A 405 -9.83 22.04 3.26
C ASP A 405 -8.78 22.74 2.40
N TYR A 406 -9.23 23.30 1.26
CA TYR A 406 -8.47 24.32 0.56
C TYR A 406 -8.89 25.65 1.20
N ASP A 407 -8.11 26.12 2.16
CA ASP A 407 -8.10 27.53 2.54
C ASP A 407 -7.73 28.34 1.29
N TYR A 408 -8.77 28.80 0.58
CA TYR A 408 -8.65 29.91 -0.37
C TYR A 408 -8.48 31.17 0.47
N ASP A 409 -7.24 31.44 0.87
CA ASP A 409 -6.88 32.79 1.29
C ASP A 409 -6.99 33.71 0.07
N ASP A 410 -7.78 34.76 0.25
CA ASP A 410 -8.02 35.87 -0.67
C ASP A 410 -6.74 36.29 -1.40
N ILE A 411 -6.69 36.06 -2.71
CA ILE A 411 -5.84 36.84 -3.61
C ILE A 411 -6.77 37.65 -4.49
N ASP A 412 -6.78 38.94 -4.19
CA ASP A 412 -7.43 40.01 -4.93
C ASP A 412 -7.27 39.84 -6.44
N TYR A 413 -8.41 39.94 -7.12
CA TYR A 413 -8.45 40.37 -8.51
C TYR A 413 -7.68 41.69 -8.62
N ASP A 414 -6.64 41.74 -9.46
CA ASP A 414 -6.49 42.81 -10.44
C ASP A 414 -5.35 42.54 -11.45
N ASP A 415 -5.73 42.77 -12.71
CA ASP A 415 -4.94 43.23 -13.87
C ASP A 415 -4.00 42.30 -14.68
N PHE A 416 -4.49 42.08 -15.92
CA PHE A 416 -3.78 42.15 -17.21
C PHE A 416 -2.74 41.07 -17.56
N CYS A 417 -3.04 40.19 -18.53
CA CYS A 417 -2.97 40.48 -19.98
C CYS A 417 -2.80 39.17 -20.78
N ASP A 418 -3.87 38.72 -21.45
CA ASP A 418 -3.74 38.03 -22.75
C ASP A 418 -3.36 39.13 -23.79
N PRO A 419 -2.72 38.89 -24.96
CA PRO A 419 -2.80 37.67 -25.76
C PRO A 419 -1.53 37.25 -26.52
N LEU A 420 -1.31 35.94 -26.71
CA LEU A 420 -0.66 35.46 -27.94
C LEU A 420 -1.15 34.07 -28.36
N GLN A 421 -2.07 34.10 -29.33
CA GLN A 421 -2.33 33.03 -30.28
C GLN A 421 -1.03 32.53 -30.94
N PHE A 422 -0.89 31.21 -31.03
CA PHE A 422 -0.16 30.59 -32.14
C PHE A 422 -0.90 29.33 -32.57
N ASP A 423 -1.64 29.45 -33.68
CA ASP A 423 -2.07 28.33 -34.50
C ASP A 423 -0.85 27.72 -35.22
N ALA A 424 -0.75 26.38 -35.24
CA ALA A 424 -0.59 25.58 -36.47
C ALA A 424 -0.08 24.15 -36.19
N ALA A 425 -0.98 23.19 -36.42
CA ALA A 425 -0.88 22.05 -37.35
C ALA A 425 0.20 20.92 -37.24
N SER A 426 -0.27 19.75 -37.67
CA SER A 426 0.36 18.45 -37.98
C SER A 426 0.72 17.56 -36.78
N ASP A 427 -0.01 16.47 -36.54
CA ASP A 427 -0.09 15.20 -37.30
C ASP A 427 1.18 14.35 -37.09
N ASP A 428 1.07 13.33 -36.24
CA ASP A 428 1.76 12.05 -36.47
C ASP A 428 1.17 10.95 -35.56
N SER A 429 0.54 10.00 -36.24
CA SER A 429 0.10 8.70 -35.79
C SER A 429 1.29 7.80 -35.40
N PHE A 430 1.20 7.07 -34.29
CA PHE A 430 2.06 5.91 -34.03
C PHE A 430 1.25 4.62 -34.11
N ILE A 431 1.47 3.91 -35.22
CA ILE A 431 1.09 2.52 -35.47
C ILE A 431 2.06 1.63 -34.69
N PHE A 432 1.55 0.68 -33.91
CA PHE A 432 2.32 -0.44 -33.36
C PHE A 432 2.44 -1.54 -34.42
N ASP A 433 3.66 -1.99 -34.69
CA ASP A 433 3.93 -3.20 -35.46
C ASP A 433 4.08 -4.43 -34.54
N ASP A 434 3.20 -5.40 -34.80
CA ASP A 434 3.37 -6.81 -34.44
C ASP A 434 4.76 -7.27 -34.87
N TYR A 435 5.56 -7.80 -33.95
CA TYR A 435 6.35 -9.04 -34.08
C TYR A 435 7.26 -9.13 -32.86
N GLY A 436 6.85 -9.95 -31.89
CA GLY A 436 7.68 -10.29 -30.74
C GLY A 436 9.02 -10.88 -31.17
N THR A 437 10.11 -10.26 -30.72
CA THR A 437 11.31 -10.85 -30.09
C THR A 437 12.29 -9.69 -29.89
N LEU A 438 12.74 -9.41 -28.67
CA LEU A 438 13.82 -8.44 -28.43
C LEU A 438 14.89 -9.02 -27.51
N TYR A 439 16.13 -8.88 -28.01
CA TYR A 439 17.41 -9.06 -27.36
C TYR A 439 17.63 -8.05 -26.22
#